data_AF-A0A835RU93-F1
#
_entry.id   AF-A0A835RU93-F1
#
_cell.length_a   1.000
_cell.length_b   1.000
_cell.length_c   1.000
_cell.angle_alpha   90.00
_cell.angle_beta   90.00
_cell.angle_gamma   90.00
#
_symmetry.space_group_name_H-M   'P 1'
#
loop_
_entity.id
_entity.type
_entity.pdbx_description
1 polymer ?
#
loop_
_entity_poly.entity_id
_entity_poly.type
_entity_poly.pdbx_seq_one_letter_code
_entity_poly.pdbx_strand_id
1 'polypeptide(L)'
;MPEILDGHNVYDFVDPDILNRLEELEREEGLRLEAEENEVEFEIDGNELTAENPEALTEIRKRKSLLIQEHKIKKSTAESRSTVLRKFDKERVHNQKNGETTFILGSRSNSCH
;
A
#
# COMPACT_ATOMS: atom_id res chain seq x y z
N MET A 1 -29.19 -20.69 -20.96
CA MET A 1 -28.46 -19.84 -19.99
C MET A 1 -27.81 -20.78 -18.99
N PRO A 2 -26.50 -20.66 -18.71
CA PRO A 2 -25.87 -21.46 -17.66
C PRO A 2 -26.48 -21.11 -16.30
N GLU A 3 -26.53 -22.08 -15.40
CA GLU A 3 -27.08 -21.89 -14.04
C GLU A 3 -26.01 -21.36 -13.06
N ILE A 4 -24.75 -21.73 -13.26
CA ILE A 4 -23.62 -21.31 -12.42
C ILE A 4 -22.54 -20.72 -13.33
N LEU A 5 -22.00 -19.56 -12.93
CA LEU A 5 -20.87 -18.87 -13.56
C LEU A 5 -19.93 -18.39 -12.44
N ASP A 6 -18.63 -18.74 -12.49
CA ASP A 6 -17.63 -18.37 -11.48
C ASP A 6 -18.00 -18.66 -10.01
N GLY A 7 -18.79 -19.72 -9.79
CA GLY A 7 -19.27 -20.08 -8.46
C GLY A 7 -20.49 -19.26 -7.97
N HIS A 8 -21.03 -18.40 -8.82
CA HIS A 8 -22.23 -17.61 -8.57
C HIS A 8 -23.41 -18.11 -9.41
N ASN A 9 -24.62 -18.03 -8.85
CA ASN A 9 -25.84 -18.38 -9.55
C ASN A 9 -26.23 -17.25 -10.52
N VAL A 10 -26.43 -17.59 -11.79
CA VAL A 10 -26.77 -16.61 -12.82
C VAL A 10 -28.14 -15.98 -12.58
N TYR A 11 -29.10 -16.74 -12.04
CA TYR A 11 -30.47 -16.25 -11.81
C TYR A 11 -30.56 -15.13 -10.78
N ASP A 12 -29.57 -15.00 -9.90
CA ASP A 12 -29.53 -13.93 -8.89
C ASP A 12 -29.16 -12.56 -9.51
N PHE A 13 -28.72 -12.53 -10.76
CA PHE A 13 -28.32 -11.32 -11.49
C PHE A 13 -29.20 -11.02 -12.72
N VAL A 14 -30.32 -11.74 -12.89
CA VAL A 14 -31.26 -11.53 -14.02
C VAL A 14 -32.38 -10.60 -13.58
N ASP A 15 -32.14 -9.29 -13.67
CA ASP A 15 -33.11 -8.24 -13.37
C ASP A 15 -33.29 -7.26 -14.54
N PRO A 16 -34.48 -6.67 -14.73
CA PRO A 16 -34.75 -5.73 -15.82
C PRO A 16 -34.03 -4.38 -15.67
N ASP A 17 -33.60 -4.04 -14.46
CA ASP A 17 -32.94 -2.77 -14.09
C ASP A 17 -31.43 -2.92 -13.84
N ILE A 18 -30.85 -4.11 -14.06
CA ILE A 18 -29.43 -4.40 -13.83
C ILE A 18 -28.50 -3.40 -14.54
N LEU A 19 -28.88 -2.92 -15.72
CA LEU A 19 -28.11 -1.94 -16.49
C LEU A 19 -28.05 -0.57 -15.80
N ASN A 20 -29.17 -0.11 -15.22
CA ASN A 20 -29.22 1.16 -14.51
C ASN A 20 -28.36 1.09 -13.24
N ARG A 21 -28.46 -0.04 -12.53
CA ARG A 21 -27.66 -0.29 -11.32
C ARG A 21 -26.16 -0.36 -11.63
N LEU A 22 -25.78 -0.95 -12.76
CA LEU A 22 -24.40 -0.96 -13.24
C LEU A 22 -23.91 0.45 -13.57
N GLU A 23 -24.72 1.28 -14.24
CA GLU A 23 -24.34 2.68 -14.55
C GLU A 23 -24.17 3.52 -13.28
N GLU A 24 -25.02 3.32 -12.27
CA GLU A 24 -24.86 3.93 -10.95
C GLU A 24 -23.56 3.52 -10.27
N LEU A 25 -23.24 2.22 -10.29
CA LEU A 25 -21.99 1.69 -9.72
C LEU A 25 -20.75 2.19 -10.45
N GLU A 26 -20.74 2.21 -11.78
CA GLU A 26 -19.62 2.72 -12.57
C GLU A 26 -19.36 4.20 -12.30
N ARG A 27 -20.41 5.00 -12.12
CA ARG A 27 -20.29 6.42 -11.76
C ARG A 27 -19.70 6.60 -10.36
N GLU A 28 -20.14 5.81 -9.39
CA GLU A 28 -19.60 5.85 -8.02
C GLU A 28 -18.13 5.41 -7.98
N GLU A 29 -17.79 4.31 -8.67
CA GLU A 29 -16.40 3.86 -8.78
C GLU A 29 -15.52 4.87 -9.52
N GLY A 30 -16.02 5.51 -10.58
CA GLY A 30 -15.32 6.56 -11.30
C GLY A 30 -14.96 7.74 -10.41
N LEU A 31 -15.90 8.21 -9.57
CA LEU A 31 -15.64 9.28 -8.59
C LEU A 31 -14.63 8.86 -7.53
N ARG A 32 -14.67 7.58 -7.09
CA ARG A 32 -13.70 7.06 -6.11
C ARG A 32 -12.31 6.95 -6.70
N LEU A 33 -12.20 6.49 -7.95
CA LEU A 33 -10.94 6.39 -8.69
C LEU A 33 -10.37 7.79 -8.94
N GLU A 34 -11.19 8.74 -9.39
CA GLU A 34 -10.79 10.13 -9.60
C GLU A 34 -10.34 10.79 -8.28
N ALA A 35 -11.02 10.52 -7.16
CA ALA A 35 -10.58 11.00 -5.85
C ALA A 35 -9.25 10.36 -5.42
N GLU A 36 -9.05 9.06 -5.67
CA GLU A 36 -7.80 8.34 -5.38
C GLU A 36 -6.66 8.83 -6.28
N GLU A 37 -6.92 9.04 -7.57
CA GLU A 37 -5.99 9.63 -8.54
C GLU A 37 -5.62 11.06 -8.13
N ASN A 38 -6.60 11.88 -7.75
CA ASN A 38 -6.36 13.24 -7.28
C ASN A 38 -5.62 13.29 -5.93
N GLU A 39 -5.86 12.36 -5.00
CA GLU A 39 -5.09 12.27 -3.74
C GLU A 39 -3.62 11.89 -4.04
N VAL A 40 -3.41 11.03 -5.03
CA VAL A 40 -2.07 10.69 -5.54
C VAL A 40 -1.44 11.89 -6.27
N GLU A 41 -2.20 12.66 -7.04
CA GLU A 41 -1.73 13.80 -7.83
C GLU A 41 -1.45 15.06 -6.99
N PHE A 42 -2.27 15.37 -5.99
CA PHE A 42 -2.03 16.48 -5.06
C PHE A 42 -0.80 16.26 -4.16
N GLU A 43 -0.41 15.00 -3.90
CA GLU A 43 0.88 14.69 -3.25
C GLU A 43 2.10 14.84 -4.19
N ILE A 44 1.90 15.05 -5.49
CA ILE A 44 2.95 15.11 -6.53
C ILE A 44 3.34 16.55 -6.88
N ASP A 45 2.49 17.55 -6.63
CA ASP A 45 2.72 18.94 -7.09
C ASP A 45 3.61 19.78 -6.16
N GLY A 46 4.26 19.15 -5.18
CA GLY A 46 5.23 19.77 -4.29
C GLY A 46 6.66 19.55 -4.76
N ASN A 47 7.19 20.52 -5.52
CA ASN A 47 8.56 20.67 -6.03
C ASN A 47 8.90 19.93 -7.34
N GLU A 48 9.02 20.77 -8.37
CA GLU A 48 9.85 20.65 -9.57
C GLU A 48 11.22 20.01 -9.26
N LEU A 49 11.27 18.68 -9.25
CA LEU A 49 12.52 17.92 -9.22
C LEU A 49 13.04 17.88 -10.65
N THR A 50 14.04 18.71 -10.92
CA THR A 50 14.84 18.81 -12.14
C THR A 50 14.98 17.46 -12.88
N ALA A 51 14.66 17.49 -14.18
CA ALA A 51 14.57 16.36 -15.10
C ALA A 51 15.90 15.63 -15.43
N GLU A 52 16.83 15.55 -14.49
CA GLU A 52 18.19 15.05 -14.74
C GLU A 52 18.23 13.53 -14.99
N ASN A 53 17.24 12.77 -14.48
CA ASN A 53 17.02 11.38 -14.87
C ASN A 53 15.55 10.95 -14.63
N PRO A 54 14.73 10.81 -15.69
CA PRO A 54 13.32 10.45 -15.55
C PRO A 54 13.13 9.05 -14.94
N GLU A 55 14.04 8.11 -15.16
CA GLU A 55 13.95 6.75 -14.62
C GLU A 55 14.09 6.76 -13.10
N ALA A 56 15.10 7.46 -12.57
CA ALA A 56 15.31 7.60 -11.13
C ALA A 56 14.11 8.26 -10.42
N LEU A 57 13.46 9.25 -11.06
CA LEU A 57 12.25 9.86 -10.52
C LEU A 57 11.09 8.86 -10.45
N THR A 58 10.91 8.03 -11.48
CA THR A 58 9.88 6.97 -11.44
C THR A 58 10.16 5.95 -10.36
N GLU A 59 11.41 5.59 -10.13
CA GLU A 59 11.79 4.66 -9.06
C GLU A 59 11.53 5.24 -7.67
N ILE A 60 11.86 6.51 -7.44
CA ILE A 60 11.58 7.22 -6.17
C ILE A 60 10.08 7.27 -5.92
N ARG A 61 9.28 7.62 -6.94
CA ARG A 61 7.81 7.66 -6.85
C ARG A 61 7.23 6.30 -6.50
N LYS A 62 7.64 5.24 -7.21
CA LYS A 62 7.22 3.85 -6.93
C LYS A 62 7.60 3.42 -5.51
N ARG A 63 8.81 3.77 -5.05
CA ARG A 63 9.24 3.46 -3.68
C ARG A 63 8.40 4.21 -2.63
N LYS A 64 8.09 5.48 -2.87
CA LYS A 64 7.25 6.30 -1.99
C LYS A 64 5.83 5.72 -1.88
N SER A 65 5.19 5.38 -3.00
CA SER A 65 3.83 4.84 -2.99
C SER A 65 3.74 3.51 -2.25
N LEU A 66 4.69 2.59 -2.47
CA LEU A 66 4.76 1.32 -1.73
C LEU A 66 4.90 1.53 -0.21
N LEU A 67 5.74 2.48 0.21
CA LEU A 67 5.91 2.79 1.65
C LEU A 67 4.63 3.35 2.27
N ILE A 68 3.90 4.21 1.56
CA ILE A 68 2.62 4.76 2.01
C ILE A 68 1.58 3.64 2.11
N GLN A 69 1.48 2.76 1.11
CA GLN A 69 0.56 1.63 1.12
C GLN A 69 0.87 0.68 2.29
N GLU A 70 2.14 0.31 2.49
CA GLU A 70 2.55 -0.49 3.65
C GLU A 70 2.17 0.18 4.98
N HIS A 71 2.36 1.49 5.09
CA HIS A 71 1.98 2.24 6.28
C HIS A 71 0.46 2.25 6.49
N LYS A 72 -0.32 2.51 5.44
CA LYS A 72 -1.80 2.46 5.48
C LYS A 72 -2.27 1.08 5.93
N ILE A 73 -1.70 -0.01 5.38
CA ILE A 73 -2.02 -1.40 5.78
C ILE A 73 -1.64 -1.68 7.24
N LYS A 74 -0.43 -1.28 7.67
CA LYS A 74 0.02 -1.46 9.07
C LYS A 74 -0.83 -0.67 10.06
N LYS A 75 -1.37 0.49 9.65
CA LYS A 75 -2.26 1.31 10.47
C LYS A 75 -3.69 0.75 10.50
N SER A 76 -4.28 0.39 9.37
CA SER A 76 -5.64 -0.16 9.30
C SER A 76 -5.76 -1.52 9.99
N THR A 77 -4.73 -2.37 9.88
CA THR A 77 -4.65 -3.61 10.68
C THR A 77 -4.52 -3.35 12.18
N ALA A 78 -3.97 -2.20 12.57
CA ALA A 78 -3.82 -1.79 13.96
C ALA A 78 -5.05 -1.06 14.54
N GLU A 79 -6.01 -0.62 13.72
CA GLU A 79 -7.26 -0.03 14.23
C GLU A 79 -8.12 -1.08 14.95
N SER A 80 -8.00 -2.36 14.57
CA SER A 80 -8.62 -3.49 15.26
C SER A 80 -7.76 -4.12 16.36
N ARG A 81 -6.46 -3.79 16.44
CA ARG A 81 -5.48 -4.44 17.35
C ARG A 81 -4.35 -3.46 17.74
N SER A 82 -4.02 -3.35 19.03
CA SER A 82 -2.91 -2.50 19.48
C SER A 82 -1.59 -2.81 18.76
N THR A 83 -0.86 -1.78 18.33
CA THR A 83 0.48 -1.94 17.72
C THR A 83 1.45 -2.61 18.70
N VAL A 84 2.06 -3.72 18.27
CA VAL A 84 3.04 -4.46 19.09
C VAL A 84 4.28 -3.61 19.29
N LEU A 85 4.73 -3.46 20.55
CA LEU A 85 5.97 -2.75 20.85
C LEU A 85 7.16 -3.42 20.14
N ARG A 86 8.07 -2.59 19.61
CA ARG A 86 9.25 -3.02 18.82
C ARG A 86 10.10 -4.11 19.49
N LYS A 87 10.12 -4.20 20.83
CA LYS A 87 10.88 -5.21 21.59
C LYS A 87 10.28 -6.62 21.48
N PHE A 88 8.97 -6.73 21.25
CA PHE A 88 8.27 -8.02 21.19
C PHE A 88 8.02 -8.50 19.75
N ASP A 89 8.30 -7.65 18.76
CA ASP A 89 8.17 -7.96 17.34
C ASP A 89 9.38 -8.78 16.86
N LYS A 90 9.24 -10.11 16.88
CA LYS A 90 10.31 -11.07 16.54
C LYS A 90 10.55 -11.23 15.04
N GLU A 91 9.60 -10.78 14.21
CA GLU A 91 9.63 -10.95 12.75
C GLU A 91 10.23 -9.75 12.02
N ARG A 92 10.46 -8.64 12.74
CA ARG A 92 11.04 -7.43 12.16
C ARG A 92 12.52 -7.60 11.83
N VAL A 93 12.81 -7.93 10.58
CA VAL A 93 14.16 -7.93 10.02
C VAL A 93 14.63 -6.50 9.77
N HIS A 94 15.78 -6.11 10.34
CA HIS A 94 16.39 -4.80 10.10
C HIS A 94 17.22 -4.85 8.81
N ASN A 95 16.64 -4.36 7.72
CA ASN A 95 17.37 -4.19 6.46
C ASN A 95 18.22 -2.90 6.52
N GLN A 96 19.51 -3.04 6.85
CA GLN A 96 20.50 -1.97 6.68
C GLN A 96 20.83 -1.84 5.19
N LYS A 97 20.11 -0.98 4.46
CA LYS A 97 20.40 -0.64 3.07
C LYS A 97 20.77 0.83 2.89
N ASN A 98 21.34 1.44 3.93
CA ASN A 98 21.92 2.78 3.83
C ASN A 98 23.42 2.60 4.09
N GLY A 99 24.24 2.90 3.09
CA GLY A 99 25.68 2.60 3.03
C GLY A 99 26.52 3.35 4.05
N GLU A 100 26.30 3.08 5.34
CA GLU A 100 27.12 3.54 6.44
C GLU A 100 27.95 2.38 6.96
N THR A 101 29.25 2.47 6.71
CA THR A 101 30.30 1.61 7.26
C THR A 101 30.31 1.69 8.78
N THR A 102 29.74 0.72 9.49
CA THR A 102 30.04 0.54 10.91
C THR A 102 31.22 -0.40 11.06
N PHE A 103 32.37 0.19 11.39
CA PHE A 103 33.50 -0.48 11.98
C PHE A 103 33.06 -1.51 13.02
N ILE A 104 33.72 -2.67 12.96
CA ILE A 104 33.64 -3.79 13.90
C ILE A 104 33.58 -3.26 15.34
N LEU A 105 32.41 -3.35 15.99
CA LEU A 105 32.37 -3.32 17.46
C LEU A 105 32.64 -4.74 17.93
N GLY A 106 33.92 -4.95 18.24
CA GLY A 106 34.45 -6.17 18.80
C GLY A 106 33.73 -6.57 20.09
N SER A 107 33.65 -7.88 20.23
CA SER A 107 33.45 -8.67 21.44
C SER A 107 33.63 -7.90 22.75
N ARG A 108 32.53 -7.64 23.45
CA ARG A 108 32.56 -7.53 24.92
C ARG A 108 31.62 -8.57 25.49
N SER A 109 32.23 -9.68 25.89
CA SER A 109 31.70 -10.62 26.86
C SER A 109 31.21 -9.87 28.10
N ASN A 110 29.90 -9.89 28.35
CA ASN A 110 29.37 -9.59 29.67
C ASN A 110 29.15 -10.91 30.39
N SER A 111 30.17 -11.35 31.13
CA SER A 111 29.95 -12.13 32.35
C SER A 111 29.47 -11.16 33.43
N CYS A 112 28.32 -11.43 34.04
CA CYS A 112 27.99 -10.91 35.36
C CYS A 112 27.32 -12.02 36.15
N HIS A 113 27.94 -12.31 37.30
CA HIS A 113 27.38 -13.05 38.41
C HIS A 113 26.18 -12.31 39.01
#